data_AF-A0A835LU43-F1
#
_entry.id   AF-A0A835LU43-F1
#
_cell.length_a   1.000
_cell.length_b   1.000
_cell.length_c   1.000
_cell.angle_alpha   90.00
_cell.angle_beta   90.00
_cell.angle_gamma   90.00
#
_symmetry.space_group_name_H-M   'P 1'
#
loop_
_entity.id
_entity.type
_entity.pdbx_description
1 polymer ?
#
loop_
_entity_poly.entity_id
_entity_poly.type
_entity_poly.pdbx_seq_one_letter_code
_entity_poly.pdbx_strand_id
1 'polypeptide(L)'
;MAKARVWHFIEAQILEVIGVEYIDEIKVLACSDEENYINKHKFRVPFVSGCRELGEALSRVRERAVLIRIQVLNYMDDDELFAFAKRISTSYDLVAQTKQMGRLPVVLFAAGGIATLADVALMMQLGYDGVFLGSEVFEGSDPFKRTCSSYSSCCDALQ
;
A
#
# COMPACT_ATOMS: atom_id res chain seq x y z
N MET A 1 -7.93 10.66 6.18
CA MET A 1 -6.55 10.10 6.27
C MET A 1 -5.60 11.18 6.72
N ALA A 2 -4.68 10.87 7.63
CA ALA A 2 -3.62 11.79 8.07
C ALA A 2 -2.26 11.12 7.98
N LYS A 3 -1.21 11.93 7.78
CA LYS A 3 0.15 11.44 7.59
C LYS A 3 0.89 11.42 8.92
N ALA A 4 1.63 10.35 9.18
CA ALA A 4 2.55 10.23 10.29
C ALA A 4 3.95 9.87 9.77
N ARG A 5 4.99 10.39 10.42
CA ARG A 5 6.37 9.98 10.12
C ARG A 5 6.62 8.54 10.59
N VAL A 6 7.42 7.80 9.82
CA VAL A 6 7.98 6.51 10.26
C VAL A 6 8.59 6.66 11.65
N TRP A 7 8.45 5.63 12.50
CA TRP A 7 8.85 5.60 13.92
C TRP A 7 8.08 6.47 14.91
N HIS A 8 7.38 7.52 14.46
CA HIS A 8 6.81 8.51 15.37
C HIS A 8 5.44 8.04 15.92
N PHE A 9 5.47 7.00 16.77
CA PHE A 9 4.27 6.40 17.36
C PHE A 9 3.45 7.39 18.20
N ILE A 10 4.07 8.45 18.73
CA ILE A 10 3.38 9.54 19.42
C ILE A 10 2.51 10.34 18.46
N GLU A 11 2.97 10.61 17.22
CA GLU A 11 2.12 11.20 16.17
C GLU A 11 0.90 10.32 15.94
N ALA A 12 1.14 9.01 15.80
CA ALA A 12 0.06 8.07 15.54
C ALA A 12 -0.95 8.00 16.69
N GLN A 13 -0.49 8.10 17.95
CA GLN A 13 -1.38 8.16 19.12
C GLN A 13 -2.23 9.43 19.12
N ILE A 14 -1.63 10.58 18.79
CA ILE A 14 -2.37 11.85 18.69
C ILE A 14 -3.42 11.77 17.59
N LEU A 15 -3.04 11.26 16.41
CA LEU A 15 -3.96 11.08 15.28
C LEU A 15 -5.10 10.11 15.60
N GLU A 16 -4.82 9.03 16.34
CA GLU A 16 -5.85 8.09 16.81
C GLU A 16 -6.86 8.78 17.73
N VAL A 17 -6.40 9.62 18.67
CA VAL A 17 -7.28 10.37 19.57
C VAL A 17 -8.08 11.45 18.82
N ILE A 18 -7.49 12.07 17.80
CA ILE A 18 -8.19 13.00 16.90
C ILE A 18 -9.32 12.28 16.13
N GLY A 19 -9.27 10.95 16.03
CA GLY A 19 -10.31 10.16 15.38
C GLY A 19 -10.14 10.10 13.87
N VAL A 20 -8.91 10.11 13.37
CA VAL A 20 -8.67 9.90 11.93
C VAL A 20 -9.01 8.46 11.54
N GLU A 21 -9.60 8.28 10.36
CA GLU A 21 -10.00 6.94 9.89
C GLU A 21 -8.82 6.08 9.44
N TYR A 22 -7.75 6.71 8.94
CA TYR A 22 -6.56 6.04 8.43
C TYR A 22 -5.32 6.88 8.73
N ILE A 23 -4.25 6.21 9.17
CA ILE A 23 -2.92 6.80 9.35
C ILE A 23 -2.00 6.33 8.23
N ASP A 24 -1.41 7.26 7.49
CA ASP A 24 -0.44 6.98 6.43
C ASP A 24 0.98 7.17 6.97
N GLU A 25 1.71 6.06 7.12
CA GLU A 25 3.09 6.06 7.60
C GLU A 25 4.05 6.31 6.43
N ILE A 26 4.61 7.53 6.39
CA ILE A 26 5.43 8.00 5.25
C ILE A 26 6.87 8.21 5.67
N LYS A 27 7.79 7.66 4.87
CA LYS A 27 9.23 7.93 4.94
C LYS A 27 9.50 9.29 4.28
N VAL A 28 9.35 10.38 5.04
CA VAL A 28 9.79 11.71 4.59
C VAL A 28 11.31 11.76 4.67
N LEU A 29 11.95 12.35 3.65
CA LEU A 29 13.39 12.51 3.45
C LEU A 29 14.11 13.09 4.70
N ALA A 30 14.42 12.24 5.67
CA ALA A 30 15.36 12.48 6.74
C ALA A 30 16.01 11.15 7.09
N CYS A 31 17.31 11.12 6.80
CA CYS A 31 18.21 10.01 7.04
C CYS A 31 18.30 9.71 8.54
N SER A 32 17.96 8.48 8.95
CA SER A 32 18.60 7.83 10.09
C SER A 32 18.39 6.33 9.97
N ASP A 33 19.48 5.60 10.10
CA ASP A 33 19.70 4.20 9.72
C ASP A 33 18.99 3.15 10.59
N GLU A 34 17.74 3.36 11.01
CA GLU A 34 16.98 2.36 11.78
C GLU A 34 15.62 2.07 11.15
N GLU A 35 15.54 0.93 10.44
CA GLU A 35 14.37 0.36 9.75
C GLU A 35 13.28 -0.19 10.69
N ASN A 36 12.90 0.57 11.70
CA ASN A 36 11.96 0.11 12.71
C ASN A 36 10.64 0.85 12.54
N TYR A 37 9.60 0.12 12.16
CA TYR A 37 8.28 0.67 11.87
C TYR A 37 7.43 0.80 13.14
N ILE A 38 6.38 1.62 13.08
CA ILE A 38 5.41 1.69 14.17
C ILE A 38 4.76 0.31 14.32
N ASN A 39 4.71 -0.22 15.54
CA ASN A 39 3.97 -1.46 15.82
C ASN A 39 2.45 -1.17 15.79
N LYS A 40 1.83 -1.40 14.63
CA LYS A 40 0.43 -1.04 14.38
C LYS A 40 -0.56 -1.95 15.11
N HIS A 41 -0.13 -3.09 15.66
CA HIS A 41 -1.00 -3.96 16.49
C HIS A 41 -1.48 -3.28 17.78
N LYS A 42 -0.78 -2.23 18.23
CA LYS A 42 -1.13 -1.46 19.42
C LYS A 42 -2.23 -0.42 19.18
N PHE A 43 -2.63 -0.22 17.93
CA PHE A 43 -3.58 0.81 17.52
C PHE A 43 -4.87 0.18 16.99
N ARG A 44 -5.98 0.89 17.16
CA ARG A 44 -7.29 0.52 16.63
C ARG A 44 -7.48 1.08 15.22
N VAL A 45 -6.89 2.24 14.94
CA VAL A 45 -6.93 2.87 13.61
C VAL A 45 -6.08 2.07 12.61
N PRO A 46 -6.58 1.81 11.38
CA PRO A 46 -5.82 1.13 10.35
C PRO A 46 -4.69 2.01 9.77
N PHE A 47 -3.63 1.36 9.31
CA PHE A 47 -2.45 2.02 8.75
C PHE A 47 -2.27 1.74 7.26
N VAL A 48 -1.88 2.79 6.54
CA VAL A 48 -1.36 2.73 5.18
C VAL A 48 0.16 2.81 5.26
N SER A 49 0.85 2.00 4.46
CA SER A 49 2.31 2.00 4.41
C SER A 49 2.75 1.85 2.96
N GLY A 50 3.66 2.70 2.53
CA GLY A 50 4.31 2.57 1.23
C GLY A 50 5.29 1.40 1.20
N CYS A 51 5.43 0.81 0.02
CA CYS A 51 6.33 -0.30 -0.26
C CYS A 51 6.89 -0.17 -1.69
N ARG A 52 8.10 -0.66 -1.92
CA ARG A 52 8.67 -0.74 -3.28
C ARG A 52 8.80 -2.16 -3.80
N GLU A 53 8.93 -3.11 -2.89
CA GLU A 53 9.15 -4.51 -3.20
C GLU A 53 8.25 -5.44 -2.40
N LEU A 54 8.12 -6.67 -2.88
CA LEU A 54 7.25 -7.67 -2.27
C LEU A 54 7.68 -8.09 -0.84
N GLY A 55 8.98 -8.18 -0.57
CA GLY A 55 9.47 -8.54 0.76
C GLY A 55 9.12 -7.47 1.80
N GLU A 56 9.28 -6.20 1.42
CA GLU A 56 8.85 -5.06 2.23
C GLU A 56 7.32 -5.10 2.44
N ALA A 57 6.58 -5.35 1.37
CA ALA A 57 5.13 -5.44 1.39
C ALA A 57 4.59 -6.47 2.39
N LEU A 58 5.03 -7.72 2.30
CA LEU A 58 4.58 -8.78 3.20
C LEU A 58 5.03 -8.56 4.64
N SER A 59 6.22 -8.00 4.85
CA SER A 59 6.67 -7.57 6.18
C SER A 59 5.74 -6.51 6.77
N ARG A 60 5.23 -5.60 5.94
CA ARG A 60 4.25 -4.60 6.36
C ARG A 60 2.87 -5.20 6.62
N VAL A 61 2.43 -6.18 5.83
CA VAL A 61 1.20 -6.94 6.11
C VAL A 61 1.27 -7.63 7.48
N ARG A 62 2.43 -8.20 7.85
CA ARG A 62 2.65 -8.77 9.18
C ARG A 62 2.41 -7.75 10.30
N GLU A 63 2.74 -6.50 10.05
CA GLU A 63 2.50 -5.38 10.94
C GLU A 63 1.09 -4.78 10.79
N ARG A 64 0.15 -5.40 10.04
CA ARG A 64 -1.19 -4.88 9.69
C ARG A 64 -1.23 -3.72 8.68
N ALA A 65 -0.25 -3.59 7.81
CA ALA A 65 -0.40 -2.72 6.64
C ALA A 65 -1.33 -3.37 5.61
N VAL A 66 -2.13 -2.54 4.95
CA VAL A 66 -3.33 -2.99 4.24
C VAL A 66 -3.12 -3.08 2.71
N LEU A 67 -1.91 -3.34 2.16
CA LEU A 67 -1.68 -3.23 0.70
C LEU A 67 -0.81 -4.32 0.01
N ILE A 68 -0.86 -4.47 -1.34
CA ILE A 68 0.15 -5.04 -2.32
C ILE A 68 -0.40 -6.10 -3.36
N ARG A 69 0.24 -6.37 -4.53
CA ARG A 69 -0.04 -7.50 -5.50
C ARG A 69 1.12 -8.47 -5.65
N ILE A 70 0.83 -9.72 -6.04
CA ILE A 70 1.83 -10.66 -6.55
C ILE A 70 1.24 -11.67 -7.54
N GLN A 71 1.88 -11.85 -8.70
CA GLN A 71 1.55 -12.90 -9.68
C GLN A 71 2.59 -14.03 -9.74
N VAL A 72 3.78 -13.82 -9.16
CA VAL A 72 4.93 -14.74 -9.27
C VAL A 72 4.79 -15.99 -8.39
N LEU A 73 3.99 -15.93 -7.31
CA LEU A 73 3.88 -17.04 -6.35
C LEU A 73 3.04 -18.23 -6.84
N ASN A 74 2.19 -18.04 -7.85
CA ASN A 74 1.18 -19.04 -8.24
C ASN A 74 1.80 -20.29 -8.89
N TYR A 75 3.03 -20.20 -9.40
CA TYR A 75 3.68 -21.27 -10.17
C TYR A 75 4.82 -21.96 -9.42
N MET A 76 5.12 -21.56 -8.18
CA MET A 76 6.20 -22.14 -7.38
C MET A 76 5.71 -23.34 -6.58
N ASP A 77 6.53 -24.39 -6.51
CA ASP A 77 6.28 -25.53 -5.62
C ASP A 77 6.47 -25.13 -4.14
N ASP A 78 5.90 -25.90 -3.21
CA ASP A 78 5.91 -25.54 -1.78
C ASP A 78 7.32 -25.54 -1.17
N ASP A 79 8.24 -26.36 -1.71
CA ASP A 79 9.66 -26.37 -1.33
C ASP A 79 10.39 -25.12 -1.81
N GLU A 80 10.11 -24.67 -3.04
CA GLU A 80 10.65 -23.43 -3.60
C GLU A 80 10.10 -22.20 -2.87
N LEU A 81 8.85 -22.28 -2.39
CA LEU A 81 8.19 -21.22 -1.65
C LEU A 81 8.92 -20.88 -0.34
N PHE A 82 9.46 -21.90 0.34
CA PHE A 82 10.25 -21.69 1.56
C PHE A 82 11.57 -20.97 1.27
N ALA A 83 12.27 -21.38 0.20
CA ALA A 83 13.49 -20.70 -0.25
C ALA A 83 13.21 -19.26 -0.69
N PHE A 84 12.08 -19.04 -1.37
CA PHE A 84 11.62 -17.72 -1.78
C PHE A 84 11.35 -16.83 -0.56
N ALA A 85 10.58 -17.31 0.43
CA ALA A 85 10.27 -16.59 1.67
C ALA A 85 11.55 -16.18 2.43
N LYS A 86 12.54 -17.07 2.49
CA LYS A 86 13.85 -16.78 3.10
C LYS A 86 14.63 -15.73 2.32
N ARG A 87 14.59 -15.77 0.99
CA ARG A 87 15.26 -14.79 0.12
C ARG A 87 14.71 -13.38 0.30
N ILE A 88 13.39 -13.25 0.46
CA ILE A 88 12.71 -11.97 0.68
C ILE A 88 12.60 -11.59 2.17
N SER A 89 13.26 -12.33 3.06
CA SER A 89 13.26 -12.10 4.51
C SER A 89 11.87 -11.93 5.13
N THR A 90 10.91 -12.77 4.73
CA THR A 90 9.48 -12.64 5.12
C THR A 90 8.95 -13.92 5.77
N SER A 91 7.88 -13.80 6.57
CA SER A 91 7.14 -14.94 7.12
C SER A 91 6.56 -15.85 6.02
N TYR A 92 6.88 -17.15 6.12
CA TYR A 92 6.36 -18.18 5.22
C TYR A 92 4.82 -18.23 5.21
N ASP A 93 4.18 -18.09 6.38
CA ASP A 93 2.72 -18.20 6.50
C ASP A 93 1.99 -17.16 5.64
N LEU A 94 2.52 -15.92 5.59
CA LEU A 94 1.97 -14.86 4.74
C LEU A 94 2.19 -15.13 3.24
N VAL A 95 3.36 -15.67 2.89
CA VAL A 95 3.68 -16.06 1.51
C VAL A 95 2.76 -17.20 1.05
N ALA A 96 2.56 -18.21 1.90
CA ALA A 96 1.66 -19.32 1.65
C ALA A 96 0.19 -18.87 1.56
N GLN A 97 -0.26 -18.01 2.47
CA GLN A 97 -1.60 -17.42 2.41
C GLN A 97 -1.80 -16.64 1.10
N THR A 98 -0.80 -15.88 0.68
CA THR A 98 -0.89 -15.10 -0.55
C THR A 98 -0.91 -15.99 -1.79
N LYS A 99 -0.16 -17.09 -1.79
CA LYS A 99 -0.22 -18.12 -2.84
C LYS A 99 -1.61 -18.75 -2.91
N GLN A 100 -2.19 -19.14 -1.78
CA GLN A 100 -3.55 -19.73 -1.73
C GLN A 100 -4.62 -18.76 -2.23
N MET A 101 -4.49 -17.46 -1.93
CA MET A 101 -5.45 -16.45 -2.34
C MET A 101 -5.22 -15.94 -3.77
N GLY A 102 -4.05 -16.18 -4.36
CA GLY A 102 -3.65 -15.62 -5.66
C GLY A 102 -3.56 -14.08 -5.68
N ARG A 103 -3.65 -13.45 -4.51
CA ARG A 103 -3.59 -12.01 -4.24
C ARG A 103 -3.23 -11.82 -2.77
N LEU A 104 -2.75 -10.64 -2.40
CA LEU A 104 -2.43 -10.38 -1.00
C LEU A 104 -3.69 -10.33 -0.13
N PRO A 105 -3.56 -10.62 1.17
CA PRO A 105 -4.69 -10.66 2.09
C PRO A 105 -5.23 -9.27 2.44
N VAL A 106 -4.86 -8.24 1.69
CA VAL A 106 -5.11 -6.82 1.98
C VAL A 106 -5.28 -6.02 0.66
N VAL A 107 -5.93 -4.86 0.72
CA VAL A 107 -6.39 -4.07 -0.46
C VAL A 107 -5.26 -3.34 -1.17
N LEU A 108 -5.10 -3.46 -2.48
CA LEU A 108 -4.00 -2.83 -3.21
C LEU A 108 -4.30 -1.46 -3.84
N PHE A 109 -3.51 -0.43 -3.54
CA PHE A 109 -3.63 0.90 -4.16
C PHE A 109 -2.33 1.32 -4.88
N ALA A 110 -2.44 1.89 -6.07
CA ALA A 110 -1.28 2.49 -6.75
C ALA A 110 -1.10 3.93 -6.25
N ALA A 111 0.13 4.36 -6.01
CA ALA A 111 0.42 5.71 -5.54
C ALA A 111 1.74 6.23 -6.15
N GLY A 112 1.79 7.55 -6.41
CA GLY A 112 2.98 8.25 -6.89
C GLY A 112 3.02 8.43 -8.41
N GLY A 113 3.01 9.68 -8.87
CA GLY A 113 3.14 10.04 -10.29
C GLY A 113 1.93 9.71 -11.17
N ILE A 114 0.76 9.46 -10.58
CA ILE A 114 -0.50 9.22 -11.31
C ILE A 114 -1.12 10.59 -11.62
N ALA A 115 -0.93 11.05 -12.85
CA ALA A 115 -1.37 12.38 -13.29
C ALA A 115 -2.48 12.32 -14.33
N THR A 116 -2.56 11.23 -15.13
CA THR A 116 -3.47 11.12 -16.26
C THR A 116 -4.47 9.99 -16.10
N LEU A 117 -5.57 10.06 -16.85
CA LEU A 117 -6.58 9.00 -16.91
C LEU A 117 -6.00 7.69 -17.45
N ALA A 118 -5.02 7.77 -18.34
CA ALA A 118 -4.33 6.60 -18.87
C ALA A 118 -3.54 5.89 -17.77
N ASP A 119 -2.90 6.64 -16.87
CA ASP A 119 -2.19 6.05 -15.72
C ASP A 119 -3.18 5.34 -14.79
N VAL A 120 -4.33 5.96 -14.52
CA VAL A 120 -5.38 5.36 -13.69
C VAL A 120 -5.89 4.07 -14.31
N ALA A 121 -6.31 4.10 -15.59
CA ALA A 121 -6.79 2.92 -16.30
C ALA A 121 -5.73 1.81 -16.35
N LEU A 122 -4.47 2.16 -16.59
CA LEU A 122 -3.35 1.22 -16.58
C LEU A 122 -3.19 0.55 -15.22
N MET A 123 -3.24 1.30 -14.12
CA MET A 123 -3.11 0.72 -12.77
C MET A 123 -4.28 -0.21 -12.45
N MET A 124 -5.51 0.13 -12.84
CA MET A 124 -6.66 -0.75 -12.66
C MET A 124 -6.51 -2.04 -13.50
N GLN A 125 -6.03 -1.95 -14.74
CA GLN A 125 -5.74 -3.12 -15.59
C GLN A 125 -4.60 -3.99 -15.04
N LEU A 126 -3.61 -3.37 -14.39
CA LEU A 126 -2.57 -4.05 -13.62
C LEU A 126 -3.10 -4.59 -12.28
N GLY A 127 -4.43 -4.60 -12.07
CA GLY A 127 -5.16 -5.22 -10.97
C GLY A 127 -4.82 -4.66 -9.61
N TYR A 128 -4.56 -3.36 -9.55
CA TYR A 128 -4.69 -2.58 -8.33
C TYR A 128 -6.18 -2.39 -8.02
N ASP A 129 -6.55 -2.45 -6.75
CA ASP A 129 -7.93 -2.23 -6.28
C ASP A 129 -8.32 -0.73 -6.29
N GLY A 130 -7.34 0.18 -6.38
CA GLY A 130 -7.57 1.61 -6.54
C GLY A 130 -6.30 2.43 -6.73
N VAL A 131 -6.43 3.76 -6.75
CA VAL A 131 -5.31 4.71 -6.92
C VAL A 131 -5.35 5.85 -5.90
N PHE A 132 -4.20 6.30 -5.43
CA PHE A 132 -4.02 7.52 -4.66
C PHE A 132 -3.54 8.64 -5.59
N LEU A 133 -4.34 9.70 -5.68
CA LEU A 133 -4.00 10.90 -6.41
C LEU A 133 -3.30 11.89 -5.49
N GLY A 134 -2.15 12.42 -5.93
CA GLY A 134 -1.39 13.43 -5.21
C GLY A 134 -1.99 14.83 -5.31
N SER A 135 -1.32 15.80 -4.70
CA SER A 135 -1.70 17.22 -4.83
C SER A 135 -1.63 17.74 -6.26
N GLU A 136 -0.87 17.06 -7.12
CA GLU A 136 -0.69 17.34 -8.56
C GLU A 136 -2.03 17.39 -9.32
N VAL A 137 -3.07 16.68 -8.86
CA VAL A 137 -4.41 16.77 -9.47
C VAL A 137 -5.02 18.16 -9.31
N PHE A 138 -4.64 18.87 -8.24
CA PHE A 138 -5.05 20.26 -8.01
C PHE A 138 -4.21 21.27 -8.80
N GLU A 139 -3.10 20.85 -9.40
CA GLU A 139 -2.21 21.70 -10.17
C GLU A 139 -2.65 21.76 -11.63
N GLY A 140 -3.47 22.75 -11.99
CA GLY A 140 -3.95 22.93 -13.36
C GLY A 140 -5.11 23.90 -13.49
N SER A 141 -5.64 24.00 -14.70
CA SER A 141 -6.73 24.92 -15.03
C SER A 141 -8.10 24.49 -14.48
N ASP A 142 -8.37 23.17 -14.36
CA ASP A 142 -9.64 22.64 -13.83
C ASP A 142 -9.41 21.36 -13.01
N PRO A 143 -9.28 21.48 -11.67
CA PRO A 143 -9.05 20.32 -10.80
C PRO A 143 -10.31 19.48 -10.58
N PHE A 144 -11.50 20.08 -10.67
CA PHE A 144 -12.77 19.37 -10.47
C PHE A 144 -12.98 18.37 -11.59
N LYS A 145 -12.84 18.82 -12.85
CA LYS A 145 -12.96 17.95 -14.01
C LYS A 145 -11.95 16.80 -13.99
N ARG A 146 -10.68 17.08 -13.65
CA ARG A 146 -9.65 16.05 -13.55
C ARG A 146 -10.00 14.99 -12.50
N THR A 147 -10.41 15.42 -11.31
CA THR A 147 -10.79 14.51 -10.23
C THR A 147 -11.99 13.64 -10.63
N CYS A 148 -13.04 14.24 -11.20
CA CYS A 148 -14.22 13.50 -11.66
C CYS A 148 -13.88 12.52 -12.79
N SER A 149 -13.03 12.91 -13.75
CA SER A 149 -12.62 12.03 -14.84
C SER A 149 -11.79 10.85 -14.33
N SER A 150 -10.86 11.08 -13.38
CA SER A 150 -10.09 9.99 -12.76
C SER A 150 -10.99 9.01 -12.01
N TYR A 151 -12.00 9.53 -11.29
CA TYR A 151 -13.00 8.70 -10.62
C TYR A 151 -13.79 7.84 -11.63
N SER A 152 -14.32 8.45 -12.70
CA SER A 152 -15.03 7.71 -13.76
C SER A 152 -14.15 6.61 -14.35
N SER A 153 -12.88 6.93 -14.65
CA SER A 153 -11.94 5.97 -15.21
C SER A 153 -11.68 4.77 -14.28
N CYS A 154 -11.69 4.97 -12.96
CA CYS A 154 -11.63 3.86 -12.00
C CYS A 154 -12.89 3.00 -12.04
N CYS A 155 -14.08 3.62 -12.07
CA CYS A 155 -15.35 2.90 -12.13
C CYS A 155 -15.50 2.08 -13.41
N ASP A 156 -15.12 2.66 -14.55
CA ASP A 156 -15.22 2.01 -15.86
C ASP A 156 -14.26 0.82 -15.98
N ALA A 157 -13.11 0.86 -15.30
CA ALA A 157 -12.13 -0.23 -15.31
C ALA A 157 -12.49 -1.41 -14.38
N LEU A 158 -13.50 -1.26 -13.53
CA LEU A 158 -14.00 -2.30 -12.62
C LEU A 158 -15.17 -3.12 -13.22
N GLN A 159 -15.68 -2.72 -14.39
CA GLN A 159 -16.73 -3.42 -15.14
C GLN A 159 -16.14 -4.39 -16.16
#